data_AF-A0A2C9ZLD2-F1
#
_entry.id   AF-A0A2C9ZLD2-F1
#
_cell.length_a   1.000
_cell.length_b   1.000
_cell.length_c   1.000
_cell.angle_alpha   90.00
_cell.angle_beta   90.00
_cell.angle_gamma   90.00
#
_symmetry.space_group_name_H-M   'P 1'
#
loop_
_entity.id
_entity.type
_entity.pdbx_description
1 polymer ?
#
loop_
_entity_poly.entity_id
_entity_poly.type
_entity_poly.pdbx_seq_one_letter_code
_entity_poly.pdbx_strand_id
1 'polypeptide(L)'
;MLASLLAFTVVALILTVSPGPDTVIVLRTTVSSGRRAGFLAGLGVNLGCYAWGVATALGLTALLAASDAAYTAVRIAGVAYLVWLGVRALWNARRAVPAEAAGAADGTGGGGPPVRALAIMRTGFVTNLLNPKVGVIYMTLLPQFVPADVPVLPATLLLVTIHNLLGAAWFAIVVLAAGLMRRGLSRPVVRRRMEQLTGLVFIGFGIRLAAESG
;
A
#
# COMPACT_ATOMS: atom_id res chain seq x y z
N MET A 1 -21.90 4.67 18.84
CA MET A 1 -20.59 5.09 18.27
C MET A 1 -19.42 4.21 18.71
N LEU A 2 -19.10 4.08 20.01
CA LEU A 2 -17.89 3.34 20.47
C LEU A 2 -17.80 1.89 19.92
N ALA A 3 -18.89 1.12 19.98
CA ALA A 3 -18.92 -0.24 19.44
C ALA A 3 -18.62 -0.30 17.92
N SER A 4 -19.16 0.66 17.15
CA SER A 4 -18.90 0.78 15.72
C SER A 4 -17.43 1.10 15.43
N LEU A 5 -16.82 2.00 16.22
CA LEU A 5 -15.40 2.33 16.10
C LEU A 5 -14.50 1.11 16.37
N LEU A 6 -14.79 0.35 17.43
CA LEU A 6 -14.03 -0.86 17.77
C LEU A 6 -14.16 -1.94 16.70
N ALA A 7 -15.39 -2.21 16.25
CA ALA A 7 -15.64 -3.20 15.21
C ALA A 7 -14.97 -2.80 13.89
N PHE A 8 -15.08 -1.53 13.49
CA PHE A 8 -14.38 -1.02 12.32
C PHE A 8 -12.86 -1.14 12.46
N THR A 9 -12.30 -0.80 13.63
CA THR A 9 -10.85 -0.86 13.87
C THR A 9 -10.30 -2.27 13.65
N VAL A 10 -11.02 -3.30 14.12
CA VAL A 10 -10.63 -4.71 13.91
C VAL A 10 -10.65 -5.07 12.42
N VAL A 11 -11.72 -4.71 11.70
CA VAL A 11 -11.83 -4.99 10.27
C VAL A 11 -10.77 -4.23 9.46
N ALA A 12 -10.59 -2.93 9.77
CA ALA A 12 -9.58 -2.08 9.15
C ALA A 12 -8.18 -2.67 9.36
N LEU A 13 -7.84 -3.12 10.57
CA LEU A 13 -6.54 -3.74 10.86
C LEU A 13 -6.26 -4.95 9.96
N ILE A 14 -7.22 -5.87 9.82
CA ILE A 14 -7.09 -7.05 8.96
C ILE A 14 -6.85 -6.63 7.50
N LEU A 15 -7.61 -5.63 7.03
CA LEU A 15 -7.51 -5.12 5.66
C LEU A 15 -6.19 -4.39 5.39
N THR A 16 -5.67 -3.66 6.38
CA THR A 16 -4.41 -2.91 6.31
C THR A 16 -3.21 -3.86 6.25
N VAL A 17 -3.20 -4.92 7.04
CA VAL A 17 -2.10 -5.90 7.06
C VAL A 17 -2.04 -6.73 5.77
N SER A 18 -3.19 -6.91 5.11
CA SER A 18 -3.28 -7.64 3.84
C SER A 18 -2.53 -6.91 2.71
N PRO A 19 -1.38 -7.45 2.22
CA PRO A 19 -0.53 -6.75 1.27
C PRO A 19 -1.28 -6.40 -0.01
N GLY A 20 -1.12 -5.17 -0.49
CA GLY A 20 -1.73 -4.68 -1.72
C GLY A 20 -0.85 -3.68 -2.47
N PRO A 21 -1.37 -3.04 -3.54
CA PRO A 21 -0.62 -2.07 -4.34
C PRO A 21 0.05 -0.97 -3.49
N ASP A 22 -0.65 -0.50 -2.45
CA ASP A 22 -0.18 0.54 -1.52
C ASP A 22 1.06 0.08 -0.73
N THR A 23 1.04 -1.14 -0.18
CA THR A 23 2.20 -1.71 0.52
C THR A 23 3.36 -1.93 -0.45
N VAL A 24 3.08 -2.37 -1.68
CA VAL A 24 4.10 -2.60 -2.71
C VAL A 24 4.79 -1.29 -3.11
N ILE A 25 4.04 -0.20 -3.34
CA ILE A 25 4.64 1.09 -3.71
C ILE A 25 5.49 1.65 -2.56
N VAL A 26 5.00 1.58 -1.32
CA VAL A 26 5.76 2.04 -0.13
C VAL A 26 7.03 1.22 0.06
N LEU A 27 6.95 -0.10 -0.06
CA LEU A 27 8.10 -1.00 0.03
C LEU A 27 9.11 -0.72 -1.08
N ARG A 28 8.66 -0.66 -2.34
CA ARG A 28 9.50 -0.40 -3.51
C ARG A 28 10.22 0.94 -3.38
N THR A 29 9.48 2.01 -3.06
CA THR A 29 10.05 3.34 -2.85
C THR A 29 11.02 3.37 -1.67
N THR A 30 10.78 2.61 -0.61
CA THR A 30 11.72 2.50 0.52
C THR A 30 13.03 1.83 0.11
N VAL A 31 12.95 0.73 -0.63
CA VAL A 31 14.12 -0.04 -1.08
C VAL A 31 14.94 0.78 -2.09
N SER A 32 14.28 1.40 -3.07
CA SER A 32 14.94 2.17 -4.13
C SER A 32 15.48 3.52 -3.66
N SER A 33 14.69 4.24 -2.86
CA SER A 33 14.89 5.68 -2.61
C SER A 33 15.08 6.00 -1.11
N GLY A 34 15.11 4.98 -0.25
CA GLY A 34 15.38 5.10 1.18
C GLY A 34 14.14 5.37 2.04
N ARG A 35 14.34 5.32 3.36
CA ARG A 35 13.26 5.38 4.38
C ARG A 35 12.41 6.65 4.27
N ARG A 36 13.04 7.81 4.06
CA ARG A 36 12.31 9.09 3.93
C ARG A 36 11.36 9.08 2.73
N ALA A 37 11.79 8.52 1.60
CA ALA A 37 10.95 8.38 0.42
C ALA A 37 9.79 7.40 0.67
N GLY A 38 10.04 6.31 1.40
CA GLY A 38 9.00 5.37 1.85
C GLY A 38 7.90 6.03 2.67
N PHE A 39 8.28 6.84 3.67
CA PHE A 39 7.31 7.61 4.47
C PHE A 39 6.52 8.62 3.63
N LEU A 40 7.18 9.32 2.69
CA LEU A 40 6.49 10.26 1.79
C LEU A 40 5.48 9.56 0.87
N ALA A 41 5.82 8.37 0.36
CA ALA A 41 4.89 7.56 -0.42
C ALA A 41 3.69 7.12 0.44
N GLY A 42 3.92 6.69 1.68
CA GLY A 42 2.87 6.33 2.62
C GLY A 42 1.95 7.49 2.98
N LEU A 43 2.50 8.71 3.14
CA LEU A 43 1.69 9.93 3.31
C LEU A 43 0.81 10.20 2.09
N GLY A 44 1.35 10.02 0.89
CA GLY A 44 0.58 10.08 -0.35
C GLY A 44 -0.61 9.13 -0.36
N VAL A 45 -0.37 7.86 -0.01
CA VAL A 45 -1.41 6.83 0.10
C VAL A 45 -2.51 7.26 1.09
N ASN A 46 -2.14 7.73 2.29
CA ASN A 46 -3.10 8.17 3.29
C ASN A 46 -3.94 9.38 2.83
N LEU A 47 -3.37 10.30 2.05
CA LEU A 47 -4.15 11.37 1.43
C LEU A 47 -5.15 10.84 0.39
N GLY A 48 -4.78 9.81 -0.37
CA GLY A 48 -5.70 9.13 -1.28
C GLY A 48 -6.89 8.52 -0.52
N CYS A 49 -6.62 7.90 0.63
CA CYS A 49 -7.65 7.39 1.53
C CYS A 49 -8.59 8.50 2.01
N TYR A 50 -8.08 9.69 2.36
CA TYR A 50 -8.94 10.81 2.72
C TYR A 50 -9.81 11.28 1.54
N ALA A 51 -9.28 11.31 0.32
CA ALA A 51 -10.07 11.64 -0.87
C ALA A 51 -11.23 10.64 -1.08
N TRP A 52 -10.95 9.33 -0.95
CA TRP A 52 -11.99 8.30 -0.96
C TRP A 52 -12.99 8.45 0.18
N GLY A 53 -12.52 8.84 1.36
CA GLY A 53 -13.36 9.10 2.54
C GLY A 53 -14.35 10.23 2.32
N VAL A 54 -13.87 11.36 1.79
CA VAL A 54 -14.71 12.49 1.42
C VAL A 54 -15.70 12.10 0.32
N ALA A 55 -15.25 11.43 -0.73
CA ALA A 55 -16.12 10.97 -1.81
C ALA A 55 -17.23 10.02 -1.31
N THR A 56 -16.88 9.11 -0.40
CA THR A 56 -17.84 8.20 0.24
C THR A 56 -18.84 8.95 1.08
N ALA A 57 -18.39 9.87 1.93
CA ALA A 57 -19.26 10.65 2.80
C ALA A 57 -20.24 11.54 2.01
N LEU A 58 -19.74 12.22 0.97
CA LEU A 58 -20.56 13.07 0.10
C LEU A 58 -21.55 12.23 -0.72
N GLY A 59 -21.08 11.11 -1.30
CA GLY A 59 -21.93 10.18 -2.03
C GLY A 59 -23.03 9.60 -1.15
N LEU A 60 -22.70 9.20 0.08
CA LEU A 60 -23.67 8.69 1.04
C LEU A 60 -24.69 9.76 1.46
N THR A 61 -24.24 10.99 1.71
CA THR A 61 -25.12 12.12 2.04
C THR A 61 -26.10 12.41 0.91
N ALA A 62 -25.62 12.41 -0.35
CA ALA A 62 -26.45 12.61 -1.52
C ALA A 62 -27.44 11.45 -1.74
N LEU A 63 -27.03 10.21 -1.46
CA LEU A 63 -27.87 9.02 -1.65
C LEU A 63 -28.96 8.91 -0.57
N LEU A 64 -28.65 9.25 0.68
CA LEU A 64 -29.63 9.34 1.76
C LEU A 64 -30.67 10.43 1.53
N ALA A 65 -30.26 11.54 0.89
CA ALA A 65 -31.20 12.55 0.42
C ALA A 65 -32.09 12.05 -0.73
N ALA A 66 -31.66 11.03 -1.48
CA ALA A 66 -32.33 10.56 -2.70
C ALA A 66 -33.32 9.40 -2.49
N SER A 67 -33.10 8.46 -1.55
CA SER A 67 -34.07 7.43 -1.04
C SER A 67 -33.36 6.21 -0.43
N ASP A 68 -34.02 5.54 0.53
CA ASP A 68 -33.56 4.30 1.19
C ASP A 68 -33.37 3.11 0.21
N ALA A 69 -34.15 3.07 -0.88
CA ALA A 69 -34.02 2.06 -1.94
C ALA A 69 -32.71 2.22 -2.74
N ALA A 70 -32.29 3.47 -2.99
CA ALA A 70 -31.05 3.77 -3.69
C ALA A 70 -29.82 3.38 -2.86
N TYR A 71 -29.87 3.64 -1.54
CA TYR A 71 -28.85 3.19 -0.60
C TYR A 71 -28.69 1.66 -0.60
N THR A 72 -29.81 0.93 -0.57
CA THR A 72 -29.80 -0.54 -0.57
C THR A 72 -29.22 -1.12 -1.86
N ALA A 73 -29.57 -0.57 -3.03
CA ALA A 73 -29.06 -1.03 -4.32
C ALA A 73 -27.53 -0.86 -4.42
N VAL A 74 -27.00 0.29 -4.01
CA VAL A 74 -25.55 0.56 -4.00
C VAL A 74 -24.82 -0.37 -3.04
N ARG A 75 -25.40 -0.64 -1.86
CA ARG A 75 -24.83 -1.59 -0.88
C ARG A 75 -24.68 -2.99 -1.49
N ILE A 76 -25.71 -3.51 -2.14
CA ILE A 76 -25.68 -4.85 -2.76
C ILE A 76 -24.65 -4.91 -3.90
N ALA A 77 -24.65 -3.91 -4.78
CA ALA A 77 -23.68 -3.83 -5.88
C ALA A 77 -22.23 -3.79 -5.36
N GLY A 78 -22.01 -3.06 -4.28
CA GLY A 78 -20.74 -2.99 -3.58
C GLY A 78 -20.23 -4.34 -3.06
N VAL A 79 -21.11 -5.12 -2.41
CA VAL A 79 -20.77 -6.46 -1.90
C VAL A 79 -20.39 -7.39 -3.05
N ALA A 80 -21.17 -7.42 -4.14
CA ALA A 80 -20.86 -8.26 -5.31
C ALA A 80 -19.50 -7.89 -5.93
N TYR A 81 -19.19 -6.59 -6.00
CA TYR A 81 -17.92 -6.12 -6.53
C TYR A 81 -16.71 -6.43 -5.60
N LEU A 82 -16.88 -6.40 -4.27
CA LEU A 82 -15.87 -6.88 -3.32
C LEU A 82 -15.53 -8.35 -3.52
N VAL A 83 -16.55 -9.20 -3.70
CA VAL A 83 -16.36 -10.63 -3.97
C VAL A 83 -15.55 -10.80 -5.26
N TRP A 84 -15.91 -10.08 -6.32
CA TRP A 84 -15.18 -10.11 -7.58
C TRP A 84 -13.71 -9.64 -7.43
N LEU A 85 -13.46 -8.54 -6.71
CA LEU A 85 -12.09 -8.07 -6.45
C LEU A 85 -11.29 -9.05 -5.60
N GLY A 86 -11.90 -9.69 -4.60
CA GLY A 86 -11.26 -10.74 -3.80
C GLY A 86 -10.81 -11.91 -4.66
N VAL A 87 -11.68 -12.38 -5.56
CA VAL A 87 -11.36 -13.42 -6.54
C VAL A 87 -10.23 -12.97 -7.49
N ARG A 88 -10.29 -11.74 -8.00
CA ARG A 88 -9.25 -11.20 -8.89
C ARG A 88 -7.90 -11.02 -8.19
N ALA A 89 -7.88 -10.63 -6.92
CA ALA A 89 -6.66 -10.52 -6.12
C ALA A 89 -6.01 -11.89 -5.91
N LEU A 90 -6.81 -12.91 -5.59
CA LEU A 90 -6.35 -14.31 -5.50
C LEU A 90 -5.81 -14.81 -6.85
N TRP A 91 -6.42 -14.38 -7.96
CA TRP A 91 -5.99 -14.75 -9.31
C TRP A 91 -4.65 -14.09 -9.70
N ASN A 92 -4.47 -12.80 -9.41
CA ASN A 92 -3.26 -12.06 -9.75
C ASN A 92 -2.06 -12.43 -8.86
N ALA A 93 -2.31 -12.81 -7.59
CA ALA A 93 -1.29 -13.36 -6.70
C ALA A 93 -0.64 -14.64 -7.26
N ARG A 94 -1.34 -15.35 -8.16
CA ARG A 94 -0.82 -16.54 -8.86
C ARG A 94 -0.01 -16.24 -10.11
N ARG A 95 0.10 -14.97 -10.56
CA ARG A 95 0.67 -14.59 -11.87
C ARG A 95 1.75 -13.50 -11.80
N ALA A 96 2.51 -13.37 -10.71
CA ALA A 96 3.49 -12.29 -10.57
C ALA A 96 4.51 -12.24 -11.73
N VAL A 97 4.30 -11.31 -12.66
CA VAL A 97 5.28 -10.90 -13.67
C VAL A 97 6.12 -9.75 -13.06
N PRO A 98 7.45 -9.79 -13.14
CA PRO A 98 8.29 -8.66 -12.73
C PRO A 98 8.16 -7.54 -13.76
N ALA A 99 7.64 -6.37 -13.37
CA ALA A 99 7.65 -5.18 -14.23
C ALA A 99 9.00 -4.46 -14.09
N GLU A 100 9.67 -4.32 -15.23
CA GLU A 100 11.01 -3.77 -15.42
C GLU A 100 11.16 -2.27 -15.12
N ALA A 101 12.41 -1.96 -14.81
CA ALA A 101 13.17 -0.70 -14.88
C ALA A 101 12.45 0.63 -15.19
N ALA A 102 12.56 1.55 -14.23
CA ALA A 102 12.88 2.94 -14.53
C ALA A 102 13.92 3.40 -13.49
N GLY A 103 15.16 3.53 -13.96
CA GLY A 103 16.30 3.94 -13.13
C GLY A 103 16.25 5.42 -12.79
N ALA A 104 16.71 5.74 -11.58
CA ALA A 104 17.46 6.95 -11.30
C ALA A 104 18.31 6.69 -10.06
N ALA A 105 19.60 6.52 -10.31
CA ALA A 105 20.65 6.54 -9.32
C ALA A 105 20.56 7.83 -8.48
N ASP A 106 20.73 7.70 -7.17
CA ASP A 106 21.97 8.14 -6.52
C ASP A 106 21.83 7.99 -5.02
N GLY A 107 22.79 7.28 -4.45
CA GLY A 107 22.99 7.23 -3.02
C GLY A 107 23.80 8.45 -2.59
N THR A 108 23.19 9.37 -1.86
CA THR A 108 23.83 10.15 -0.80
C THR A 108 22.74 10.58 0.18
N GLY A 109 23.08 10.59 1.47
CA GLY A 109 22.20 11.08 2.53
C GLY A 109 21.94 12.58 2.42
N GLY A 110 20.85 13.05 3.03
CA GLY A 110 20.50 14.48 3.07
C GLY A 110 19.49 14.87 1.99
N GLY A 111 18.63 15.85 2.28
CA GLY A 111 17.42 16.12 1.52
C GLY A 111 17.66 16.54 0.05
N GLY A 112 17.02 15.84 -0.88
CA GLY A 112 16.85 16.34 -2.25
C GLY A 112 15.78 17.44 -2.34
N PRO A 113 15.74 18.21 -3.46
CA PRO A 113 14.87 19.36 -3.62
C PRO A 113 13.37 19.01 -3.46
N PRO A 114 12.52 19.97 -3.04
CA PRO A 114 11.10 19.76 -2.74
C PRO A 114 10.31 19.11 -3.90
N VAL A 115 10.76 19.31 -5.14
CA VAL A 115 10.20 18.71 -6.36
C VAL A 115 10.22 17.17 -6.32
N ARG A 116 11.27 16.55 -5.76
CA ARG A 116 11.39 15.08 -5.67
C ARG A 116 10.49 14.51 -4.57
N ALA A 117 10.26 15.24 -3.49
CA ALA A 117 9.38 14.82 -2.39
C ALA A 117 7.90 14.84 -2.81
N LEU A 118 7.46 15.92 -3.48
CA LEU A 118 6.09 16.03 -3.98
C LEU A 118 5.78 14.98 -5.04
N ALA A 119 6.73 14.68 -5.93
CA ALA A 119 6.56 13.62 -6.93
C ALA A 119 6.35 12.24 -6.28
N ILE A 120 7.13 11.89 -5.26
CA ILE A 120 6.99 10.62 -4.52
C ILE A 120 5.63 10.53 -3.81
N MET A 121 5.23 11.62 -3.17
CA MET A 121 3.94 11.70 -2.48
C MET A 121 2.78 11.62 -3.47
N ARG A 122 2.87 12.29 -4.63
CA ARG A 122 1.89 12.18 -5.71
C ARG A 122 1.79 10.75 -6.23
N THR A 123 2.89 10.03 -6.38
CA THR A 123 2.87 8.62 -6.79
C THR A 123 2.09 7.76 -5.79
N GLY A 124 2.32 7.94 -4.49
CA GLY A 124 1.54 7.25 -3.45
C GLY A 124 0.05 7.59 -3.51
N PHE A 125 -0.27 8.88 -3.64
CA PHE A 125 -1.64 9.38 -3.76
C PHE A 125 -2.38 8.78 -4.97
N VAL A 126 -1.77 8.86 -6.16
CA VAL A 126 -2.36 8.34 -7.39
C VAL A 126 -2.48 6.82 -7.33
N THR A 127 -1.49 6.12 -6.76
CA THR A 127 -1.56 4.66 -6.58
C THR A 127 -2.76 4.26 -5.75
N ASN A 128 -2.99 4.94 -4.62
CA ASN A 128 -4.14 4.67 -3.76
C ASN A 128 -5.47 5.07 -4.41
N LEU A 129 -5.51 6.22 -5.10
CA LEU A 129 -6.73 6.66 -5.79
C LEU A 129 -7.14 5.67 -6.89
N LEU A 130 -6.17 5.10 -7.60
CA LEU A 130 -6.37 4.07 -8.61
C LEU A 130 -6.47 2.64 -8.02
N ASN A 131 -6.42 2.49 -6.70
CA ASN A 131 -6.52 1.19 -6.05
C ASN A 131 -8.00 0.83 -5.84
N PRO A 132 -8.59 -0.05 -6.68
CA PRO A 132 -10.00 -0.38 -6.57
C PRO A 132 -10.32 -1.08 -5.25
N LYS A 133 -9.34 -1.73 -4.59
CA LYS A 133 -9.55 -2.32 -3.26
C LYS A 133 -10.00 -1.25 -2.26
N VAL A 134 -9.35 -0.10 -2.25
CA VAL A 134 -9.59 0.98 -1.27
C VAL A 134 -10.93 1.65 -1.54
N GLY A 135 -11.19 2.04 -2.79
CA GLY A 135 -12.44 2.71 -3.15
C GLY A 135 -13.67 1.88 -2.79
N VAL A 136 -13.61 0.58 -3.01
CA VAL A 136 -14.74 -0.31 -2.71
C VAL A 136 -14.89 -0.56 -1.24
N ILE A 137 -13.80 -0.83 -0.51
CA ILE A 137 -13.87 -0.94 0.94
C ILE A 137 -14.52 0.32 1.50
N TYR A 138 -14.13 1.49 1.02
CA TYR A 138 -14.65 2.75 1.54
C TYR A 138 -16.14 2.91 1.21
N MET A 139 -16.53 2.75 -0.04
CA MET A 139 -17.92 2.90 -0.49
C MET A 139 -18.89 1.89 0.13
N THR A 140 -18.41 0.70 0.50
CA THR A 140 -19.28 -0.41 0.93
C THR A 140 -19.23 -0.69 2.41
N LEU A 141 -18.06 -0.50 3.04
CA LEU A 141 -17.82 -0.87 4.41
C LEU A 141 -18.00 0.32 5.34
N LEU A 142 -17.44 1.49 5.04
CA LEU A 142 -17.53 2.66 5.92
C LEU A 142 -18.99 3.03 6.29
N PRO A 143 -19.96 3.05 5.36
CA PRO A 143 -21.35 3.36 5.69
C PRO A 143 -21.94 2.44 6.77
N GLN A 144 -21.51 1.18 6.82
CA GLN A 144 -22.03 0.19 7.77
C GLN A 144 -21.61 0.46 9.22
N PHE A 145 -20.56 1.27 9.40
CA PHE A 145 -20.03 1.64 10.71
C PHE A 145 -20.43 3.05 11.14
N VAL A 146 -21.20 3.77 10.32
CA VAL A 146 -21.76 5.09 10.66
C VAL A 146 -23.14 4.87 11.31
N PRO A 147 -23.32 5.18 12.61
CA PRO A 147 -24.62 5.15 13.25
C PRO A 147 -25.61 6.13 12.60
N ALA A 148 -26.90 5.80 12.60
CA ALA A 148 -27.93 6.64 11.98
C ALA A 148 -28.19 7.97 12.73
N ASP A 149 -27.80 8.05 13.99
CA ASP A 149 -28.01 9.18 14.90
C ASP A 149 -26.90 10.25 14.84
N VAL A 150 -25.91 10.10 13.96
CA VAL A 150 -24.79 11.05 13.85
C VAL A 150 -24.64 11.64 12.45
N PRO A 151 -24.04 12.83 12.31
CA PRO A 151 -23.77 13.38 10.99
C PRO A 151 -22.77 12.51 10.22
N VAL A 152 -23.14 12.13 8.99
CA VAL A 152 -22.41 11.17 8.15
C VAL A 152 -20.98 11.59 7.85
N LEU A 153 -20.77 12.85 7.48
CA LEU A 153 -19.46 13.37 7.09
C LEU A 153 -18.41 13.27 8.21
N PRO A 154 -18.60 13.86 9.41
CA PRO A 154 -17.61 13.74 10.48
C PRO A 154 -17.44 12.30 10.98
N ALA A 155 -18.50 11.49 11.00
CA ALA A 155 -18.39 10.08 11.37
C ALA A 155 -17.53 9.28 10.38
N THR A 156 -17.76 9.48 9.07
CA THR A 156 -16.96 8.84 8.01
C THR A 156 -15.50 9.28 8.07
N LEU A 157 -15.25 10.59 8.23
CA LEU A 157 -13.88 11.11 8.34
C LEU A 157 -13.15 10.59 9.59
N LEU A 158 -13.85 10.39 10.71
CA LEU A 158 -13.28 9.78 11.90
C LEU A 158 -12.85 8.32 11.63
N LEU A 159 -13.72 7.52 11.00
CA LEU A 159 -13.39 6.14 10.62
C LEU A 159 -12.18 6.10 9.67
N VAL A 160 -12.14 6.99 8.67
CA VAL A 160 -11.01 7.10 7.73
C VAL A 160 -9.73 7.52 8.45
N THR A 161 -9.83 8.40 9.46
CA THR A 161 -8.69 8.80 10.28
C THR A 161 -8.14 7.61 11.06
N ILE A 162 -9.01 6.80 11.69
CA ILE A 162 -8.61 5.57 12.38
C ILE A 162 -7.88 4.63 11.42
N HIS A 163 -8.44 4.39 10.23
CA HIS A 163 -7.80 3.52 9.23
C HIS A 163 -6.45 4.09 8.78
N ASN A 164 -6.34 5.40 8.56
CA ASN A 164 -5.08 6.05 8.18
C ASN A 164 -4.02 6.00 9.28
N LEU A 165 -4.39 6.02 10.56
CA LEU A 165 -3.46 5.82 11.68
C LEU A 165 -2.93 4.38 11.69
N LEU A 166 -3.80 3.39 11.48
CA LEU A 166 -3.39 2.00 11.32
C LEU A 166 -2.47 1.82 10.10
N GLY A 167 -2.85 2.43 8.97
CA GLY A 167 -2.07 2.45 7.73
C GLY A 167 -0.69 3.08 7.93
N ALA A 168 -0.62 4.22 8.62
CA ALA A 168 0.64 4.89 8.94
C ALA A 168 1.53 4.00 9.82
N ALA A 169 0.97 3.34 10.84
CA ALA A 169 1.71 2.40 11.69
C ALA A 169 2.23 1.21 10.89
N TRP A 170 1.39 0.62 10.03
CA TRP A 170 1.78 -0.47 9.14
C TRP A 170 2.88 -0.06 8.16
N PHE A 171 2.74 1.09 7.50
CA PHE A 171 3.78 1.62 6.61
C PHE A 171 5.06 1.92 7.35
N ALA A 172 5.00 2.41 8.60
CA ALA A 172 6.20 2.57 9.41
C ALA A 172 6.89 1.22 9.62
N ILE A 173 6.17 0.15 9.98
CA ILE A 173 6.74 -1.20 10.10
C ILE A 173 7.41 -1.63 8.80
N VAL A 174 6.71 -1.50 7.66
CA VAL A 174 7.23 -1.87 6.32
C VAL A 174 8.50 -1.07 5.98
N VAL A 175 8.48 0.24 6.20
CA VAL A 175 9.61 1.14 5.91
C VAL A 175 10.81 0.82 6.79
N LEU A 176 10.59 0.56 8.08
CA LEU A 176 11.62 0.20 9.05
C LEU A 176 12.25 -1.15 8.71
N ALA A 177 11.43 -2.17 8.45
CA ALA A 177 11.88 -3.51 8.07
C ALA A 177 12.68 -3.49 6.76
N ALA A 178 12.17 -2.82 5.72
CA ALA A 178 12.86 -2.65 4.45
C ALA A 178 14.19 -1.87 4.60
N GLY A 179 14.20 -0.87 5.50
CA GLY A 179 15.40 -0.12 5.82
C GLY A 179 16.48 -0.96 6.52
N LEU A 180 16.11 -1.93 7.36
CA LEU A 180 17.03 -2.88 7.99
C LEU A 180 17.63 -3.83 6.96
N MET A 181 16.81 -4.38 6.06
CA MET A 181 17.28 -5.23 4.95
C MET A 181 18.28 -4.49 4.05
N ARG A 182 17.97 -3.22 3.70
CA ARG A 182 18.87 -2.38 2.91
C ARG A 182 20.20 -2.14 3.62
N ARG A 183 20.18 -1.87 4.94
CA ARG A 183 21.39 -1.73 5.77
C ARG A 183 22.20 -3.02 5.86
N GLY A 184 21.53 -4.18 5.93
CA GLY A 184 22.17 -5.49 5.92
C GLY A 184 22.93 -5.76 4.62
N LEU A 185 22.30 -5.47 3.48
CA LEU A 185 22.93 -5.63 2.15
C LEU A 185 24.01 -4.59 1.84
N SER A 186 23.95 -3.39 2.44
CA SER A 186 24.96 -2.34 2.26
C SER A 186 26.16 -2.47 3.20
N ARG A 187 26.21 -3.50 4.06
CA ARG A 187 27.42 -3.80 4.84
C ARG A 187 28.55 -4.29 3.91
N PRO A 188 29.75 -3.70 3.97
CA PRO A 188 30.89 -4.09 3.13
C PRO A 188 31.21 -5.59 3.22
N VAL A 189 31.04 -6.18 4.41
CA VAL A 189 31.27 -7.61 4.66
C VAL A 189 30.26 -8.51 3.92
N VAL A 190 28.99 -8.12 3.85
CA VAL A 190 27.94 -8.90 3.17
C VAL A 190 28.13 -8.82 1.66
N ARG A 191 28.41 -7.62 1.13
CA ARG A 191 28.75 -7.43 -0.28
C ARG A 191 29.99 -8.23 -0.68
N ARG A 192 31.06 -8.19 0.13
CA ARG A 192 32.29 -8.96 -0.09
C ARG A 192 32.05 -10.47 -0.06
N ARG A 193 31.20 -10.98 0.84
CA ARG A 193 30.82 -12.41 0.91
C ARG A 193 30.03 -12.84 -0.34
N MET A 194 29.13 -12.00 -0.84
CA MET A 194 28.40 -12.30 -2.08
C MET A 194 29.33 -12.29 -3.29
N GLU A 195 30.22 -11.30 -3.41
CA GLU A 195 31.25 -11.27 -4.48
C GLU A 195 32.17 -12.50 -4.44
N GLN A 196 32.57 -12.93 -3.24
CA GLN A 196 33.36 -14.16 -3.04
C GLN A 196 32.60 -15.43 -3.45
N LEU A 197 31.33 -15.56 -3.09
CA LEU A 197 30.49 -16.70 -3.47
C LEU A 197 30.28 -16.76 -4.98
N THR A 198 29.96 -15.63 -5.61
CA THR A 198 29.83 -15.54 -7.08
C THR A 198 31.15 -15.89 -7.76
N GLY A 199 32.28 -15.39 -7.25
CA GLY A 199 33.61 -15.74 -7.75
C GLY A 199 33.90 -17.24 -7.63
N LEU A 200 33.58 -17.86 -6.49
CA LEU A 200 33.70 -19.31 -6.27
C LEU A 200 32.83 -20.11 -7.25
N VAL A 201 31.59 -19.68 -7.49
CA VAL A 201 30.69 -20.31 -8.46
C VAL A 201 31.27 -20.23 -9.87
N PHE A 202 31.78 -19.06 -10.31
CA PHE A 202 32.41 -18.92 -11.62
C PHE A 202 33.70 -19.71 -11.77
N ILE A 203 34.53 -19.77 -10.73
CA ILE A 203 35.73 -20.63 -10.71
C ILE A 203 35.31 -22.09 -10.85
N GLY A 204 34.33 -22.55 -10.07
CA GLY A 204 33.81 -23.91 -10.16
C GLY A 204 33.23 -24.23 -11.53
N PHE A 205 32.49 -23.29 -12.12
CA PHE A 205 31.95 -23.42 -13.48
C PHE A 205 33.06 -23.50 -14.54
N GLY A 206 34.10 -22.67 -14.41
CA GLY A 206 35.27 -22.69 -15.30
C GLY A 206 36.07 -23.99 -15.21
N ILE A 207 36.27 -24.53 -14.01
CA ILE A 207 36.92 -25.83 -13.80
C ILE A 207 36.12 -26.96 -14.45
N ARG A 208 34.79 -26.97 -14.22
CA ARG A 208 33.91 -27.96 -14.83
C ARG A 208 33.94 -27.89 -16.36
N LEU A 209 33.87 -26.68 -16.92
CA LEU A 209 33.93 -26.48 -18.37
C LEU A 209 35.27 -26.98 -18.95
N ALA A 210 36.38 -26.70 -18.28
CA ALA A 210 37.70 -27.20 -18.69
C ALA A 210 37.80 -28.73 -18.63
N ALA A 211 37.18 -29.36 -17.63
CA ALA A 211 37.15 -30.83 -17.48
C ALA A 211 36.26 -31.55 -18.51
N GLU A 212 35.24 -30.86 -19.04
CA GLU A 212 34.39 -31.38 -20.13
C GLU A 212 35.00 -31.15 -21.53
N SER A 213 36.10 -30.40 -21.63
CA SER A 213 36.74 -29.98 -22.90
C SER A 213 37.98 -30.80 -23.33
N GLY A 214 38.30 -31.89 -22.63
CA GLY A 214 39.43 -32.79 -22.92
C GLY A 214 38.99 -34.25 -22.95
#